data_AF-A0A3S5C9C7-F1
#
_entry.id   AF-A0A3S5C9C7-F1
#
_cell.length_a   1.000
_cell.length_b   1.000
_cell.length_c   1.000
_cell.angle_alpha   90.00
_cell.angle_beta   90.00
_cell.angle_gamma   90.00
#
_symmetry.space_group_name_H-M   'P 1'
#
loop_
_entity.id
_entity.type
_entity.pdbx_description
1 polymer ?
#
loop_
_entity_poly.entity_id
_entity_poly.type
_entity_poly.pdbx_seq_one_letter_code
_entity_poly.pdbx_strand_id
1 'polypeptide(L)'
;MLILDSEPAITIAIAHADFVGGSARELSFRQGDEIILYRQLSEHWWEGQLSSDPTGTRGLIPALYVSNKAVLMQQHLEKQQQQHQNLVFFIAFESYGIY
;
A
#
# COMPACT_ATOMS: atom_id res chain seq x y z
N MET A 1 -13.44 14.26 29.31
CA MET A 1 -12.31 14.78 28.52
C MET A 1 -11.05 14.05 28.96
N LEU A 2 -10.64 13.03 28.21
CA LEU A 2 -9.24 12.71 27.93
C LEU A 2 -9.23 12.25 26.47
N ILE A 3 -8.46 12.97 25.67
CA ILE A 3 -8.28 12.78 24.24
C ILE A 3 -7.88 11.32 23.99
N LEU A 4 -8.54 10.62 23.07
CA LEU A 4 -7.95 9.44 22.44
C LEU A 4 -6.63 9.93 21.86
N ASP A 5 -5.52 9.64 22.53
CA ASP A 5 -4.19 9.80 21.97
C ASP A 5 -4.19 9.00 20.66
N SER A 6 -4.41 9.74 19.57
CA SER A 6 -4.25 9.38 18.17
C SER A 6 -4.18 7.88 17.92
N GLU A 7 -5.27 7.27 17.42
CA GLU A 7 -5.13 6.05 16.62
C GLU A 7 -3.97 6.29 15.65
N PRO A 8 -2.79 5.66 15.84
CA PRO A 8 -1.71 5.83 14.88
C PRO A 8 -2.29 5.33 13.57
N ALA A 9 -2.18 6.06 12.46
CA ALA A 9 -2.84 5.68 11.22
C ALA A 9 -2.36 4.28 10.79
N ILE A 10 -3.10 3.24 11.21
CA ILE A 10 -2.79 1.84 10.96
C ILE A 10 -3.11 1.64 9.48
N THR A 11 -2.07 1.70 8.66
CA THR A 11 -2.19 1.45 7.23
C THR A 11 -1.66 0.06 6.95
N ILE A 12 -2.40 -0.70 6.14
CA ILE A 12 -1.88 -1.92 5.54
C ILE A 12 -1.09 -1.52 4.30
N ALA A 13 0.15 -1.96 4.22
CA ALA A 13 0.97 -1.86 3.04
C ALA A 13 1.33 -3.25 2.51
N ILE A 14 1.59 -3.31 1.21
CA ILE A 14 2.06 -4.51 0.53
C ILE A 14 3.53 -4.29 0.18
N ALA A 15 4.39 -5.24 0.55
CA ALA A 15 5.76 -5.28 0.07
C ALA A 15 5.76 -5.59 -1.44
N HIS A 16 6.39 -4.76 -2.25
CA HIS A 16 6.50 -5.02 -3.69
C HIS A 16 7.86 -5.60 -4.10
N ALA A 17 8.78 -5.75 -3.14
CA ALA A 17 10.07 -6.41 -3.29
C ALA A 17 10.48 -7.07 -1.98
N ASP A 18 11.39 -8.04 -2.07
CA ASP A 18 12.03 -8.64 -0.90
C ASP A 18 12.95 -7.64 -0.21
N PHE A 19 13.00 -7.68 1.12
CA PHE A 19 13.90 -6.87 1.93
C PHE A 19 14.46 -7.70 3.09
N VAL A 20 15.79 -7.71 3.21
CA VAL A 20 16.51 -8.34 4.32
C VAL A 20 17.14 -7.25 5.14
N GLY A 21 16.68 -7.11 6.39
CA GLY A 21 17.20 -6.11 7.32
C GLY A 21 18.67 -6.35 7.63
N GLY A 22 19.48 -5.30 7.57
CA GLY A 22 20.91 -5.33 7.93
C GLY A 22 21.15 -5.28 9.44
N SER A 23 20.11 -4.99 10.24
CA SER A 23 20.18 -4.88 11.68
C SER A 23 18.95 -5.48 12.37
N ALA A 24 19.05 -5.81 13.65
CA ALA A 24 17.93 -6.33 14.45
C ALA A 24 16.75 -5.35 14.60
N ARG A 25 16.94 -4.07 14.20
CA ARG A 25 15.89 -3.06 14.20
C ARG A 25 15.12 -3.03 12.89
N GLU A 26 15.64 -3.62 11.83
CA GLU A 26 15.01 -3.64 10.50
C GLU A 26 14.17 -4.92 10.33
N LEU A 27 12.93 -4.75 9.87
CA LEU A 27 12.03 -5.87 9.62
C LEU A 27 12.39 -6.51 8.28
N SER A 28 12.64 -7.81 8.26
CA SER A 28 12.80 -8.56 7.01
C SER A 28 11.45 -9.06 6.51
N PHE A 29 11.19 -8.97 5.21
CA PHE A 29 9.94 -9.36 4.58
C PHE A 29 10.15 -9.74 3.11
N ARG A 30 9.17 -10.41 2.51
CA ARG A 30 9.16 -10.82 1.11
C ARG A 30 8.15 -10.04 0.29
N GLN A 31 8.36 -10.00 -1.01
CA GLN A 31 7.39 -9.47 -1.96
C GLN A 31 6.03 -10.16 -1.77
N GLY A 32 4.98 -9.36 -1.68
CA GLY A 32 3.61 -9.79 -1.44
C GLY A 32 3.21 -9.82 0.03
N ASP A 33 4.14 -9.67 0.98
CA ASP A 33 3.80 -9.64 2.40
C ASP A 33 2.93 -8.43 2.74
N GLU A 34 1.89 -8.67 3.55
CA GLU A 34 1.10 -7.61 4.16
C GLU A 34 1.77 -7.13 5.43
N ILE A 35 2.00 -5.82 5.50
CA ILE A 35 2.72 -5.16 6.57
C ILE A 35 1.82 -4.11 7.18
N ILE A 36 1.70 -4.15 8.50
CA ILE A 36 0.99 -3.15 9.29
C ILE A 36 1.97 -2.01 9.55
N LEU A 37 1.70 -0.84 8.99
CA LEU A 37 2.45 0.39 9.25
C LEU A 37 1.77 1.15 10.38
N TYR A 38 2.49 1.39 11.47
CA TYR A 38 1.99 2.13 12.62
C TYR A 38 2.31 3.62 12.52
N ARG A 39 3.56 3.96 12.22
CA ARG A 39 4.01 5.36 12.22
C ARG A 39 5.10 5.59 11.21
N GLN A 40 5.03 6.73 10.52
CA GLN A 40 6.13 7.22 9.71
C GLN A 40 7.17 7.87 10.63
N LEU A 41 8.39 7.33 10.63
CA LEU A 41 9.51 7.87 11.41
C LEU A 41 10.29 8.91 10.60
N SER A 42 10.32 8.76 9.28
CA SER A 42 10.90 9.72 8.33
C SER A 42 10.33 9.50 6.93
N GLU A 43 10.74 10.32 5.95
CA GLU A 43 10.40 10.10 4.54
C GLU A 43 10.77 8.70 4.04
N HIS A 44 11.84 8.11 4.56
CA HIS A 44 12.38 6.84 4.09
C HIS A 44 12.02 5.64 4.97
N TRP A 45 11.49 5.85 6.17
CA TRP A 45 11.33 4.80 7.17
C TRP A 45 9.98 4.84 7.88
N TRP A 46 9.37 3.67 7.96
CA TRP A 46 8.19 3.37 8.76
C TRP A 46 8.55 2.46 9.93
N GLU A 47 7.80 2.59 11.02
CA GLU A 47 7.68 1.55 12.03
C GLU A 47 6.48 0.67 11.70
N GLY A 48 6.69 -0.64 11.70
CA GLY A 48 5.64 -1.59 11.35
C GLY A 48 5.98 -3.03 11.71
N GLN A 49 5.08 -3.94 11.36
CA GLN A 49 5.14 -5.35 11.71
C GLN A 49 4.50 -6.19 10.60
N LEU A 50 4.97 -7.43 10.42
CA LEU A 50 4.32 -8.38 9.52
C LEU A 50 2.91 -8.69 10.01
N SER A 51 1.91 -8.58 9.14
CA SER A 51 0.53 -8.95 9.48
C SER A 51 0.38 -10.44 9.75
N SER A 52 1.30 -11.27 9.23
CA SER A 52 1.36 -12.72 9.44
C SER A 52 1.94 -13.11 10.80
N ASP A 53 2.65 -12.22 11.49
CA ASP A 53 3.17 -12.44 12.84
C ASP A 53 2.79 -11.29 13.78
N PRO A 54 1.57 -11.30 14.34
CA PRO A 54 1.08 -10.26 15.26
C PRO A 54 1.80 -10.25 16.62
N THR A 55 2.48 -11.33 16.98
CA THR A 55 3.28 -11.43 18.22
C THR A 55 4.73 -10.98 18.04
N GLY A 56 5.16 -10.79 16.78
CA GLY A 56 6.47 -10.30 16.39
C GLY A 56 6.82 -8.92 16.93
N THR A 57 8.08 -8.55 16.75
CA THR A 57 8.57 -7.22 17.15
C THR A 57 8.33 -6.22 16.02
N ARG A 58 8.01 -4.97 16.38
CA ARG A 58 7.97 -3.87 15.41
C ARG A 58 9.38 -3.56 14.93
N GLY A 59 9.54 -3.42 13.62
CA GLY A 59 10.80 -3.08 13.00
C GLY A 59 10.68 -1.91 12.04
N LEU A 60 11.84 -1.44 11.59
CA LEU A 60 12.01 -0.42 10.59
C LEU A 60 11.74 -1.03 9.21
N ILE A 61 10.90 -0.37 8.44
CA ILE A 61 10.51 -0.74 7.09
C ILE A 61 10.88 0.39 6.15
N PRO A 62 11.72 0.13 5.13
CA PRO A 62 12.02 1.13 4.11
C PRO A 62 10.74 1.50 3.33
N ALA A 63 10.41 2.79 3.27
CA ALA A 63 9.22 3.29 2.56
C ALA A 63 9.24 2.93 1.06
N LEU A 64 10.43 2.84 0.46
CA LEU A 64 10.61 2.52 -0.95
C LEU A 64 10.27 1.06 -1.32
N TYR A 65 10.09 0.16 -0.35
CA TYR A 65 9.84 -1.27 -0.60
C TYR A 65 8.38 -1.66 -0.36
N VAL A 66 7.57 -0.73 0.14
CA VAL A 66 6.18 -0.97 0.51
C VAL A 66 5.27 0.04 -0.15
N SER A 67 4.04 -0.35 -0.42
CA SER A 67 3.03 0.54 -1.01
C SER A 67 1.73 0.39 -0.25
N ASN A 68 1.11 1.52 0.08
CA ASN A 68 -0.15 1.55 0.81
C ASN A 68 -1.23 0.78 0.01
N LYS A 69 -1.84 -0.23 0.64
CA LYS A 69 -2.85 -1.10 0.01
C LYS A 69 -4.06 -0.30 -0.47
N ALA A 70 -4.48 0.73 0.25
CA ALA A 70 -5.57 1.60 -0.15
C ALA A 70 -5.23 2.41 -1.41
N VAL A 71 -4.00 2.92 -1.51
CA VAL A 71 -3.53 3.63 -2.72
C VAL A 71 -3.46 2.69 -3.92
N LEU A 72 -2.93 1.47 -3.73
CA LEU A 72 -2.89 0.47 -4.79
C LEU A 72 -4.31 0.08 -5.26
N MET A 73 -5.26 -0.07 -4.33
CA MET A 73 -6.64 -0.39 -4.65
C MET A 73 -7.32 0.74 -5.43
N GLN A 74 -7.14 2.00 -5.01
CA GLN A 74 -7.69 3.16 -5.73
C GLN A 74 -7.15 3.22 -7.16
N GLN A 75 -5.84 3.06 -7.35
CA GLN A 75 -5.22 3.05 -8.68
C GLN A 75 -5.74 1.91 -9.57
N HIS A 76 -5.99 0.72 -8.99
CA HIS A 76 -6.55 -0.40 -9.74
C HIS A 76 -7.98 -0.12 -10.20
N LEU A 77 -8.82 0.43 -9.29
CA LEU A 77 -10.20 0.80 -9.59
C LEU A 77 -10.28 1.89 -10.66
N GLU A 78 -9.44 2.92 -10.56
CA GLU A 78 -9.36 4.00 -11.55
C GLU A 78 -8.96 3.47 -12.93
N LYS A 79 -7.95 2.60 -13.00
CA LYS A 79 -7.54 1.96 -14.26
C LYS A 79 -8.68 1.15 -14.88
N GLN A 80 -9.41 0.37 -14.09
CA GLN A 80 -10.56 -0.40 -14.58
C GLN A 80 -11.69 0.51 -15.07
N GLN A 81 -12.01 1.57 -14.34
CA GLN A 81 -13.02 2.54 -14.75
C GLN A 81 -12.61 3.26 -16.03
N GLN A 82 -11.36 3.69 -16.14
CA GLN A 82 -10.86 4.36 -17.34
C GLN A 82 -10.83 3.41 -18.55
N GLN A 83 -10.43 2.15 -18.37
CA GLN A 83 -10.53 1.14 -19.41
C GLN A 83 -11.98 0.92 -19.87
N HIS A 84 -12.92 0.83 -18.92
CA HIS A 84 -14.34 0.71 -19.23
C HIS A 84 -14.87 1.95 -19.95
N GLN A 85 -14.53 3.15 -19.50
CA GLN A 85 -14.90 4.42 -20.15
C GLN A 85 -14.32 4.51 -21.57
N ASN A 86 -13.05 4.14 -21.77
CA ASN A 86 -12.40 4.12 -23.08
C ASN A 86 -13.09 3.12 -24.02
N LEU A 87 -13.48 1.94 -23.53
CA LEU A 87 -14.21 0.95 -24.34
C LEU A 87 -15.63 1.42 -24.68
N VAL A 88 -16.36 1.99 -23.73
CA VAL A 88 -17.70 2.56 -23.98
C VAL A 88 -17.62 3.68 -25.01
N PHE A 89 -16.63 4.55 -24.89
CA PHE A 89 -16.37 5.60 -25.87
C PHE A 89 -16.03 4.98 -27.23
N PHE A 90 -15.10 4.04 -27.32
CA PHE A 90 -14.76 3.37 -28.57
C PHE A 90 -15.98 2.73 -29.26
N ILE A 91 -16.78 1.96 -28.51
CA ILE A 91 -18.02 1.35 -29.02
C ILE A 91 -19.03 2.41 -29.44
N ALA A 92 -19.17 3.51 -28.69
CA ALA A 92 -20.05 4.60 -29.06
C ALA A 92 -19.58 5.29 -30.35
N PHE A 93 -18.27 5.48 -30.53
CA PHE A 93 -17.71 6.06 -31.75
C PHE A 93 -17.95 5.16 -32.97
N GLU A 94 -17.72 3.85 -32.83
CA GLU A 94 -17.97 2.89 -33.92
C GLU A 94 -19.46 2.69 -34.22
N SER A 95 -20.31 2.67 -33.20
CA SER A 95 -21.75 2.40 -33.33
C SER A 95 -22.55 3.62 -33.81
N TYR A 96 -22.19 4.82 -33.35
CA TYR A 96 -22.93 6.06 -33.68
C TYR A 96 -22.29 6.90 -34.79
N GLY A 97 -21.12 6.51 -35.33
CA GLY A 97 -20.53 7.14 -36.51
C GLY A 97 -20.09 8.60 -36.32
N ILE A 98 -19.73 8.98 -35.09
CA ILE A 98 -19.25 10.32 -34.74
C ILE A 98 -17.79 10.50 -35.19
N TYR A 99 -17.60 11.00 -36.41
CA TYR A 99 -16.36 11.56 -36.96
C TYR A 99 -16.48 13.08 -37.13
#